data_AF-A0A7I8W9K2-F1
#
_entry.id   AF-A0A7I8W9K2-F1
#
_cell.length_a   1.000
_cell.length_b   1.000
_cell.length_c   1.000
_cell.angle_alpha   90.00
_cell.angle_beta   90.00
_cell.angle_gamma   90.00
#
_symmetry.space_group_name_H-M   'P 1'
#
loop_
_entity.id
_entity.type
_entity.pdbx_description
1 polymer ?
#
loop_
_entity_poly.entity_id
_entity_poly.type
_entity_poly.pdbx_seq_one_letter_code
_entity_poly.pdbx_strand_id
1 'polypeptide(L)'
;MGLLNDICLICSNVSEISVRTPCGRKFCKSCLLPYVARKFSCPNRCCRIKLSDLEQLKIPKEKEVVKVRCKYSSFGCPAAVPLREMDSHVIDCKFRTVKCDCGRTMTASQLDDHWKICRWNLCGKCHQSVPKDSNGNFEHDCVESLKKKLEEFQLDLKASQKKEKSLVEKMSKMHDEEVLLVKNFASKIRKYRTLLIGLRARKLGREGNNVNRREEVVEVCK
;
A
#
# COMPACT_ATOMS: atom_id res chain seq x y z
N MET A 1 -32.90 -17.26 -2.31
CA MET A 1 -31.73 -17.90 -1.68
C MET A 1 -30.47 -17.44 -2.40
N GLY A 2 -29.75 -16.39 -1.97
CA GLY A 2 -28.64 -15.90 -2.80
C GLY A 2 -27.77 -14.75 -2.30
N LEU A 3 -27.42 -14.68 -1.01
CA LEU A 3 -26.61 -13.57 -0.47
C LEU A 3 -25.32 -13.97 0.28
N LEU A 4 -24.89 -15.25 0.25
CA LEU A 4 -23.73 -15.70 1.04
C LEU A 4 -22.42 -15.88 0.24
N ASN A 5 -22.38 -15.46 -1.03
CA ASN A 5 -21.25 -15.77 -1.94
C ASN A 5 -20.32 -14.57 -2.26
N ASP A 6 -20.52 -13.43 -1.62
CA ASP A 6 -19.74 -12.20 -1.86
C ASP A 6 -18.92 -11.75 -0.64
N ILE A 7 -18.56 -12.67 0.26
CA ILE A 7 -17.65 -12.40 1.39
C ILE A 7 -16.38 -13.24 1.20
N CYS A 8 -15.20 -12.61 1.28
CA CYS A 8 -13.94 -13.34 1.25
C CYS A 8 -13.74 -14.10 2.57
N LEU A 9 -13.69 -15.43 2.54
CA LEU A 9 -13.53 -16.26 3.75
C LEU A 9 -12.16 -16.14 4.45
N ILE A 10 -11.21 -15.39 3.88
CA ILE A 10 -9.89 -15.17 4.49
C ILE A 10 -9.89 -13.89 5.33
N CYS A 11 -10.48 -12.80 4.84
CA CYS A 11 -10.48 -11.49 5.49
C CYS A 11 -11.88 -10.99 5.91
N SER A 12 -12.92 -11.76 5.63
CA SER A 12 -14.33 -11.45 5.90
C SER A 12 -14.83 -10.13 5.31
N ASN A 13 -14.23 -9.66 4.21
CA ASN A 13 -14.58 -8.41 3.54
C ASN A 13 -15.23 -8.66 2.15
N VAL A 14 -16.12 -7.76 1.75
CA VAL A 14 -16.87 -7.77 0.47
C VAL A 14 -16.20 -6.88 -0.59
N SER A 15 -15.47 -5.85 -0.17
CA SER A 15 -15.08 -4.73 -1.04
C SER A 15 -13.96 -5.02 -2.04
N GLU A 16 -13.19 -6.09 -1.88
CA GLU A 16 -11.99 -6.37 -2.69
C GLU A 16 -12.02 -7.69 -3.47
N ILE A 17 -13.18 -8.35 -3.51
CA ILE A 17 -13.32 -9.64 -4.20
C ILE A 17 -13.08 -9.45 -5.70
N SER A 18 -12.05 -10.13 -6.20
CA SER A 18 -11.46 -9.88 -7.51
C SER A 18 -11.05 -11.15 -8.25
N VAL A 19 -11.08 -12.31 -7.58
CA VAL A 19 -10.73 -13.60 -8.17
C VAL A 19 -11.73 -14.68 -7.78
N ARG A 20 -11.96 -15.63 -8.70
CA ARG A 20 -12.80 -16.80 -8.50
C ARG A 20 -11.98 -18.08 -8.70
N THR A 21 -12.16 -19.04 -7.81
CA THR A 21 -11.59 -20.38 -7.95
C THR A 21 -12.42 -21.25 -8.90
N PRO A 22 -11.86 -22.34 -9.48
CA PRO A 22 -12.62 -23.28 -10.30
C PRO A 22 -13.85 -23.90 -9.62
N CYS A 23 -13.80 -24.04 -8.28
CA CYS A 23 -14.95 -24.48 -7.48
C CYS A 23 -16.01 -23.40 -7.25
N GLY A 24 -15.88 -22.24 -7.88
CA GLY A 24 -16.87 -21.17 -7.90
C GLY A 24 -16.81 -20.16 -6.76
N ARG A 25 -15.89 -20.33 -5.79
CA ARG A 25 -15.74 -19.42 -4.63
C ARG A 25 -14.95 -18.18 -4.98
N LYS A 26 -15.30 -17.05 -4.37
CA LYS A 26 -14.69 -15.75 -4.66
C LYS A 26 -13.84 -15.27 -3.47
N PHE A 27 -12.72 -14.60 -3.77
CA PHE A 27 -11.79 -14.08 -2.76
C PHE A 27 -11.18 -12.74 -3.21
N CYS A 28 -10.60 -12.00 -2.26
CA CYS A 28 -9.70 -10.89 -2.60
C CYS A 28 -8.41 -11.44 -3.23
N LYS A 29 -7.92 -10.79 -4.28
CA LYS A 29 -6.67 -11.17 -4.96
C LYS A 29 -5.48 -11.16 -4.00
N SER A 30 -5.40 -10.15 -3.13
CA SER A 30 -4.40 -10.01 -2.07
C SER A 30 -4.44 -11.16 -1.06
N CYS A 31 -5.62 -11.71 -0.77
CA CYS A 31 -5.78 -12.82 0.18
C CYS A 31 -5.48 -14.19 -0.45
N LEU A 32 -5.99 -14.44 -1.66
CA LEU A 32 -5.93 -15.80 -2.25
C LEU A 32 -4.58 -16.12 -2.89
N LEU A 33 -3.93 -15.17 -3.58
CA LEU A 33 -2.68 -15.45 -4.29
C LEU A 33 -1.56 -15.95 -3.35
N PRO A 34 -1.28 -15.30 -2.19
CA PRO A 34 -0.24 -15.77 -1.28
C PRO A 34 -0.59 -17.12 -0.62
N TYR A 35 -1.87 -17.46 -0.52
CA TYR A 35 -2.32 -18.74 0.01
C TYR A 35 -2.08 -19.87 -1.00
N VAL A 36 -2.57 -19.71 -2.23
CA VAL A 36 -2.46 -20.73 -3.28
C VAL A 36 -1.01 -20.98 -3.67
N ALA A 37 -0.18 -19.93 -3.71
CA ALA A 37 1.26 -20.05 -3.95
C ALA A 37 1.98 -20.98 -2.95
N ARG A 38 1.43 -21.12 -1.73
CA ARG A 38 2.01 -21.97 -0.67
C ARG A 38 1.31 -23.32 -0.53
N LYS A 39 -0.01 -23.37 -0.66
CA LYS A 39 -0.83 -24.54 -0.29
C LYS A 39 -1.45 -25.29 -1.47
N PHE A 40 -1.42 -24.72 -2.69
CA PHE A 40 -1.96 -25.33 -3.93
C PHE A 40 -3.37 -25.93 -3.78
N SER A 41 -4.19 -25.33 -2.93
CA SER A 41 -5.52 -25.82 -2.58
C SER A 41 -6.46 -24.67 -2.26
N CYS A 42 -7.75 -24.92 -2.46
CA CYS A 42 -8.79 -23.98 -2.05
C CYS A 42 -8.74 -23.81 -0.52
N PRO A 43 -8.88 -22.58 0.02
CA PRO A 43 -8.95 -22.37 1.47
C PRO A 43 -10.02 -23.21 2.17
N ASN A 44 -11.11 -23.55 1.48
CA ASN A 44 -12.16 -24.44 1.99
C ASN A 44 -11.88 -25.94 1.77
N ARG A 45 -10.66 -26.30 1.33
CA ARG A 45 -10.17 -27.67 1.10
C ARG A 45 -11.01 -28.53 0.15
N CYS A 46 -11.87 -27.92 -0.65
CA CYS A 46 -12.78 -28.65 -1.54
C CYS A 46 -12.13 -29.07 -2.88
N CYS A 47 -10.99 -28.48 -3.25
CA CYS A 47 -10.27 -28.84 -4.48
C CYS A 47 -8.79 -28.39 -4.43
N ARG A 48 -7.96 -29.01 -5.28
CA ARG A 48 -6.61 -28.52 -5.62
C ARG A 48 -6.71 -27.43 -6.68
N ILE A 49 -5.92 -26.37 -6.54
CA ILE A 49 -5.91 -25.22 -7.45
C ILE A 49 -4.49 -24.70 -7.62
N LYS A 50 -4.15 -24.27 -8.84
CA LYS A 50 -2.93 -23.51 -9.18
C LYS A 50 -3.29 -22.06 -9.46
N LEU A 51 -2.28 -21.18 -9.49
CA LEU A 51 -2.47 -19.76 -9.78
C LEU A 51 -3.05 -19.52 -11.19
N SER A 52 -2.70 -20.38 -12.15
CA SER A 52 -3.25 -20.36 -13.52
C SER A 52 -4.74 -20.66 -13.60
N ASP A 53 -5.27 -21.33 -12.59
CA ASP A 53 -6.66 -21.82 -12.60
C ASP A 53 -7.63 -20.76 -12.04
N LEU A 54 -7.11 -19.60 -11.63
CA LEU A 54 -7.90 -18.52 -11.03
C LEU A 54 -8.47 -17.61 -12.11
N GLU A 55 -9.78 -17.47 -12.12
CA GLU A 55 -10.49 -16.54 -13.00
C GLU A 55 -10.46 -15.14 -12.36
N GLN A 56 -9.97 -14.14 -13.11
CA GLN A 56 -10.09 -12.74 -12.69
C GLN A 56 -11.52 -12.27 -12.95
N LEU A 57 -12.22 -11.91 -11.89
CA LEU A 57 -13.56 -11.35 -12.02
C LEU A 57 -13.44 -9.94 -12.58
N LYS A 58 -14.14 -9.68 -13.69
CA LYS A 58 -14.39 -8.31 -14.15
C LYS A 58 -15.27 -7.65 -13.12
N ILE A 59 -14.67 -6.92 -12.18
CA ILE A 59 -15.43 -6.04 -11.28
C ILE A 59 -16.02 -4.96 -12.19
N PRO A 60 -17.36 -4.80 -12.28
CA PRO A 60 -17.94 -3.67 -12.96
C PRO A 60 -17.31 -2.40 -12.39
N LYS A 61 -16.75 -1.55 -13.26
CA LYS A 61 -16.13 -0.28 -12.83
C LYS A 61 -17.13 0.68 -12.16
N GLU A 62 -18.42 0.35 -12.22
CA GLU A 62 -19.48 0.97 -11.45
C GLU A 62 -19.67 0.22 -10.13
N LYS A 63 -18.70 0.36 -9.22
CA LYS A 63 -19.12 0.39 -7.81
C LYS A 63 -19.94 1.66 -7.69
N GLU A 64 -21.23 1.53 -7.41
CA GLU A 64 -22.06 2.64 -6.94
C GLU A 64 -21.21 3.49 -6.00
N VAL A 65 -21.03 4.76 -6.36
CA VAL A 65 -20.18 5.65 -5.61
C VAL A 65 -20.86 5.86 -4.27
N VAL A 66 -20.44 5.10 -3.25
CA VAL A 66 -20.98 5.21 -1.90
C VAL A 66 -20.72 6.64 -1.43
N LYS A 67 -21.79 7.44 -1.45
CA LYS A 67 -21.79 8.80 -0.93
C LYS A 67 -22.01 8.71 0.56
N VAL A 68 -21.06 9.23 1.30
CA VAL A 68 -21.13 9.33 2.75
C VAL A 68 -21.36 10.78 3.14
N ARG A 69 -22.18 10.99 4.16
CA ARG A 69 -22.45 12.31 4.73
C ARG A 69 -21.18 12.84 5.40
N CYS A 70 -20.90 14.13 5.21
CA CYS A 70 -19.77 14.78 5.87
C CYS A 70 -19.85 14.63 7.40
N LYS A 71 -18.70 14.38 8.05
CA LYS A 71 -18.59 14.32 9.52
C LYS A 71 -19.04 15.61 10.23
N TYR A 72 -19.04 16.74 9.53
CA TYR A 72 -19.52 18.04 10.04
C TYR A 72 -20.99 18.31 9.71
N SER A 73 -21.79 17.29 9.41
CA SER A 73 -23.22 17.49 9.13
C SER A 73 -24.01 18.00 10.33
N SER A 74 -23.60 17.65 11.56
CA SER A 74 -24.14 18.24 12.79
C SER A 74 -23.89 19.75 12.91
N PHE A 75 -22.85 20.26 12.23
CA PHE A 75 -22.53 21.69 12.15
C PHE A 75 -23.16 22.36 10.93
N GLY A 76 -24.00 21.65 10.17
CA GLY A 76 -24.75 22.20 9.03
C GLY A 76 -24.19 21.85 7.66
N CYS A 77 -23.17 20.99 7.55
CA CYS A 77 -22.70 20.56 6.23
C CYS A 77 -23.76 19.68 5.52
N PRO A 78 -24.28 20.09 4.35
CA PRO A 78 -25.27 19.30 3.61
C PRO A 78 -24.64 18.24 2.70
N ALA A 79 -23.30 18.22 2.60
CA ALA A 79 -22.61 17.44 1.59
C ALA A 79 -22.66 15.93 1.89
N ALA A 80 -23.03 15.16 0.86
CA ALA A 80 -22.79 13.73 0.78
C ALA A 80 -21.88 13.47 -0.43
N VAL A 81 -20.62 13.13 -0.16
CA VAL A 81 -19.56 13.01 -1.17
C VAL A 81 -19.06 11.58 -1.27
N PRO A 82 -18.48 11.17 -2.41
CA PRO A 82 -17.82 9.87 -2.53
C PRO A 82 -16.83 9.64 -1.40
N LEU A 83 -16.82 8.44 -0.79
CA LEU A 83 -15.92 8.14 0.32
C LEU A 83 -14.44 8.49 0.01
N ARG A 84 -13.99 8.23 -1.22
CA ARG A 84 -12.63 8.55 -1.71
C ARG A 84 -12.30 10.06 -1.75
N GLU A 85 -13.32 10.91 -1.81
CA GLU A 85 -13.20 12.38 -1.91
C GLU A 85 -13.44 13.05 -0.55
N MET A 86 -13.78 12.29 0.50
CA MET A 86 -14.09 12.84 1.82
C MET A 86 -12.92 13.62 2.43
N ASP A 87 -11.69 13.15 2.28
CA ASP A 87 -10.52 13.82 2.85
C ASP A 87 -10.29 15.19 2.20
N SER A 88 -10.40 15.27 0.87
CA SER A 88 -10.34 16.54 0.14
C SER A 88 -11.49 17.46 0.54
N HIS A 89 -12.71 16.95 0.63
CA HIS A 89 -13.86 17.73 1.07
C HIS A 89 -13.67 18.32 2.48
N VAL A 90 -13.14 17.54 3.43
CA VAL A 90 -12.97 17.96 4.83
C VAL A 90 -12.01 19.15 4.95
N ILE A 91 -10.98 19.21 4.10
CA ILE A 91 -10.01 20.33 4.07
C ILE A 91 -10.74 21.64 3.74
N ASP A 92 -11.59 21.62 2.71
CA ASP A 92 -12.29 22.80 2.21
C ASP A 92 -13.66 23.03 2.85
N CYS A 93 -14.11 22.12 3.71
CA CYS A 93 -15.44 22.18 4.31
C CYS A 93 -15.59 23.44 5.16
N LYS A 94 -16.54 24.31 4.78
CA LYS A 94 -16.86 25.55 5.49
C LYS A 94 -17.40 25.32 6.91
N PHE A 95 -17.95 24.13 7.16
CA PHE A 95 -18.50 23.71 8.45
C PHE A 95 -17.50 22.96 9.32
N ARG A 96 -16.26 22.76 8.85
CA ARG A 96 -15.22 22.16 9.68
C ARG A 96 -15.01 23.01 10.93
N THR A 97 -14.84 22.34 12.06
CA THR A 97 -14.61 23.00 13.34
C THR A 97 -13.16 23.48 13.43
N VAL A 98 -12.99 24.76 13.76
CA VAL A 98 -11.70 25.41 14.01
C VAL A 98 -11.71 25.93 15.45
N LYS A 99 -10.60 25.74 16.15
CA LYS A 99 -10.39 26.27 17.50
C LYS A 99 -9.42 27.44 17.41
N CYS A 100 -9.83 28.60 17.90
CA CYS A 100 -8.95 29.77 18.05
C CYS A 100 -8.17 29.66 19.37
N ASP A 101 -6.99 30.29 19.43
CA ASP A 101 -6.17 30.36 20.65
C ASP A 101 -6.83 31.17 21.78
N CYS A 102 -7.87 31.97 21.49
CA CYS A 102 -8.73 32.52 22.53
C CYS A 102 -9.61 31.47 23.23
N GLY A 103 -9.57 30.21 22.80
CA GLY A 103 -10.32 29.08 23.36
C GLY A 103 -11.68 28.81 22.69
N ARG A 104 -12.19 29.73 21.87
CA ARG A 104 -13.48 29.55 21.18
C ARG A 104 -13.36 28.53 20.04
N THR A 105 -14.36 27.67 19.93
CA THR A 105 -14.56 26.75 18.79
C THR A 105 -15.69 27.26 17.93
N MET A 106 -15.47 27.27 16.62
CA MET A 106 -16.43 27.77 15.62
C MET A 106 -16.25 27.01 14.31
N THR A 107 -17.14 27.24 13.34
CA THR A 107 -16.94 26.71 11.99
C THR A 107 -15.94 27.57 11.23
N ALA A 108 -15.28 27.00 10.21
CA ALA A 108 -14.37 27.76 9.38
C ALA A 108 -15.03 28.96 8.67
N SER A 109 -16.32 28.87 8.35
CA SER A 109 -17.06 30.01 7.77
C SER A 109 -17.19 31.20 8.72
N GLN A 110 -17.14 30.98 10.03
CA GLN A 110 -17.26 32.03 11.05
C GLN A 110 -15.91 32.63 11.43
N LEU A 111 -14.81 32.10 10.89
CA LEU A 111 -13.46 32.48 11.29
C LEU A 111 -13.13 33.93 10.93
N ASP A 112 -13.52 34.37 9.73
CA ASP A 112 -13.28 35.74 9.26
C ASP A 112 -14.00 36.78 10.13
N ASP A 113 -15.26 36.51 10.51
CA ASP A 113 -16.01 37.40 11.39
C ASP A 113 -15.45 37.39 12.80
N HIS A 114 -15.02 36.22 13.29
CA HIS A 114 -14.36 36.12 14.57
C HIS A 114 -13.07 36.94 14.63
N TRP A 115 -12.23 36.90 13.59
CA TRP A 115 -10.96 37.62 13.55
C TRP A 115 -11.11 39.14 13.66
N LYS A 116 -12.24 39.71 13.22
CA LYS A 116 -12.51 41.16 13.34
C LYS A 116 -12.60 41.63 14.80
N ILE A 117 -13.04 40.75 15.70
CA ILE A 117 -13.33 41.10 17.11
C ILE A 117 -12.49 40.31 18.12
N CYS A 118 -11.74 39.30 17.68
CA CYS A 118 -10.95 38.48 18.57
C CYS A 118 -9.68 39.20 19.01
N ARG A 119 -9.40 39.14 20.32
CA ARG A 119 -8.11 39.56 20.88
C ARG A 119 -6.95 38.77 20.29
N TRP A 120 -7.13 37.49 20.02
CA TRP A 120 -6.13 36.64 19.36
C TRP A 120 -6.33 36.68 17.85
N ASN A 121 -5.30 37.07 17.11
CA ASN A 121 -5.38 37.17 15.66
C ASN A 121 -4.01 36.88 15.03
N LEU A 122 -4.01 36.58 13.73
CA LEU A 122 -2.79 36.34 12.97
C LEU A 122 -2.06 37.66 12.71
N CYS A 123 -0.81 37.74 13.17
CA CYS A 123 0.08 38.83 12.80
C CYS A 123 0.34 38.82 11.29
N GLY A 124 0.08 39.93 10.60
CA GLY A 124 0.25 40.03 9.15
C GLY A 124 1.69 39.91 8.65
N LYS A 125 2.69 39.92 9.54
CA LYS A 125 4.12 39.78 9.18
C LYS A 125 4.60 38.34 9.39
N CYS A 126 4.47 37.82 10.60
CA CYS A 126 4.97 36.47 10.95
C CYS A 126 3.91 35.36 10.86
N HIS A 127 2.65 35.72 10.58
CA HIS A 127 1.49 34.81 10.51
C HIS A 127 1.30 33.94 11.77
N GLN A 128 1.75 34.42 12.92
CA GLN A 128 1.51 33.77 14.21
C GLN A 128 0.24 34.32 14.84
N SER A 129 -0.49 33.43 15.51
CA SER A 129 -1.60 33.84 16.36
C SER A 129 -1.07 34.40 17.66
N VAL A 130 -1.31 35.69 17.87
CA VAL A 130 -0.80 36.46 19.00
C VAL A 130 -1.89 37.41 19.51
N PRO A 131 -1.89 37.74 20.81
CA PRO A 131 -2.84 38.68 21.35
C PRO A 131 -2.58 40.10 20.83
N LYS A 132 -3.66 40.86 20.67
CA LYS A 132 -3.65 42.29 20.47
C LYS A 132 -3.74 43.02 21.81
N ASP A 133 -3.09 44.17 21.90
CA ASP A 133 -3.22 45.12 23.00
C ASP A 133 -4.51 45.96 22.87
N SER A 134 -4.75 46.87 23.82
CA SER A 134 -5.92 47.78 23.82
C SER A 134 -5.96 48.72 22.60
N ASN A 135 -4.82 48.94 21.94
CA ASN A 135 -4.68 49.79 20.76
C ASN A 135 -4.80 48.98 19.46
N GLY A 136 -4.98 47.66 19.54
CA GLY A 136 -5.08 46.76 18.39
C GLY A 136 -3.72 46.33 17.81
N ASN A 137 -2.60 46.69 18.45
CA ASN A 137 -1.27 46.25 18.04
C ASN A 137 -0.99 44.83 18.53
N PHE A 138 -0.23 44.08 17.74
CA PHE A 138 0.18 42.72 18.09
C PHE A 138 1.27 42.73 19.17
N GLU A 139 1.02 42.08 20.29
CA GLU A 139 1.92 42.02 21.46
C GLU A 139 3.00 40.93 21.28
N HIS A 140 3.91 41.10 20.31
CA HIS A 140 5.07 40.23 20.15
C HIS A 140 6.19 40.83 19.29
N ASP A 141 7.42 40.31 19.42
CA ASP A 141 8.50 40.56 18.46
C ASP A 141 8.42 39.55 17.30
N CYS A 142 8.12 40.06 16.10
CA CYS A 142 8.09 39.25 14.88
C CYS A 142 9.43 38.57 14.60
N VAL A 143 10.54 39.26 14.83
CA VAL A 143 11.88 38.80 14.47
C VAL A 143 12.29 37.65 15.37
N GLU A 144 12.15 37.80 16.69
CA GLU A 144 12.44 36.74 17.65
C GLU A 144 11.55 35.51 17.42
N SER A 145 10.25 35.74 17.20
CA SER A 145 9.29 34.68 16.90
C SER A 145 9.65 33.88 15.65
N LEU A 146 10.14 34.54 14.60
CA LEU A 146 10.57 33.89 13.36
C LEU A 146 11.93 33.20 13.52
N LYS A 147 12.87 33.78 14.27
CA LYS A 147 14.15 33.14 14.59
C LYS A 147 13.94 31.81 15.32
N LYS A 148 13.08 31.78 16.34
CA LYS A 148 12.76 30.55 17.07
C LYS A 148 12.16 29.47 16.17
N LYS A 149 11.21 29.84 15.31
CA LYS A 149 10.65 28.90 14.32
C LYS A 149 11.71 28.39 13.35
N LEU A 150 12.64 29.24 12.92
CA LEU A 150 13.73 28.84 12.04
C LEU A 150 14.64 27.82 12.74
N GLU A 151 14.97 28.03 14.01
CA GLU A 151 15.75 27.08 14.82
C GLU A 151 15.01 25.74 14.99
N GLU A 152 13.72 25.78 15.32
CA GLU A 152 12.87 24.58 15.41
C GLU A 152 12.84 23.81 14.07
N PHE A 153 12.61 24.51 12.95
CA PHE A 153 12.63 23.89 11.63
C PHE A 153 14.00 23.31 11.26
N GLN A 154 15.09 23.97 11.64
CA GLN A 154 16.44 23.44 11.41
C GLN A 154 16.70 22.16 12.21
N LEU A 155 16.20 22.07 13.44
CA LEU A 155 16.27 20.86 14.25
C LEU A 155 15.46 19.73 13.64
N ASP A 156 14.23 20.00 13.22
CA ASP A 156 13.35 19.03 12.56
C ASP A 156 13.91 18.53 11.23
N LEU A 157 14.52 19.42 10.44
CA LEU A 157 15.22 19.05 9.21
C LEU A 157 16.39 18.12 9.50
N LYS A 158 17.23 18.43 10.49
CA LYS A 158 18.36 17.56 10.90
C LYS A 158 17.87 16.19 11.39
N ALA A 159 16.80 16.17 12.17
CA ALA A 159 16.19 14.93 12.67
C ALA A 159 15.62 14.08 11.51
N SER A 160 14.93 14.72 10.56
CA SER A 160 14.37 14.07 9.37
C SER A 160 15.46 13.51 8.47
N GLN A 161 16.52 14.28 8.20
CA GLN A 161 17.70 13.82 7.45
C GLN A 161 18.39 12.63 8.12
N LYS A 162 18.50 12.62 9.46
CA LYS A 162 19.07 11.48 10.19
C LYS A 162 18.20 10.23 10.05
N LYS A 163 16.88 10.38 10.15
CA LYS A 163 15.92 9.28 9.93
C LYS A 163 16.00 8.75 8.51
N GLU A 164 16.03 9.63 7.52
CA GLU A 164 16.16 9.28 6.11
C GLU A 164 17.45 8.49 5.84
N LYS A 165 18.60 8.98 6.31
CA LYS A 165 19.88 8.25 6.19
C LYS A 165 19.80 6.85 6.80
N SER A 166 19.23 6.72 8.00
CA SER A 166 19.05 5.41 8.65
C SER A 166 18.13 4.48 7.85
N LEU A 167 17.06 5.00 7.25
CA LEU A 167 16.16 4.22 6.40
C LEU A 167 16.85 3.79 5.10
N VAL A 168 17.62 4.67 4.47
CA VAL A 168 18.41 4.36 3.26
C VAL A 168 19.45 3.28 3.55
N GLU A 169 20.15 3.36 4.68
CA GLU A 169 21.10 2.31 5.11
C GLU A 169 20.41 0.96 5.32
N LYS A 170 19.25 0.94 5.98
CA LYS A 170 18.45 -0.29 6.15
C LYS A 170 17.99 -0.84 4.80
N MET A 171 17.57 0.03 3.89
CA MET A 171 17.13 -0.35 2.55
C MET A 171 18.28 -0.93 1.73
N SER A 172 19.48 -0.37 1.83
CA SER A 172 20.69 -0.93 1.21
C SER A 172 21.01 -2.32 1.73
N LYS A 173 20.94 -2.54 3.05
CA LYS A 173 21.18 -3.87 3.65
C LYS A 173 20.17 -4.91 3.17
N MET A 174 18.88 -4.56 3.15
CA MET A 174 17.85 -5.46 2.59
C MET A 174 18.11 -5.76 1.12
N HIS A 175 18.53 -4.77 0.34
CA HIS A 175 18.87 -4.97 -1.07
C HIS A 175 20.08 -5.91 -1.25
N ASP A 176 21.13 -5.76 -0.45
CA ASP A 176 22.31 -6.63 -0.49
C ASP A 176 21.95 -8.10 -0.15
N GLU A 177 21.08 -8.29 0.84
CA GLU A 177 20.54 -9.62 1.21
C GLU A 177 19.73 -10.25 0.06
N GLU A 178 18.85 -9.48 -0.58
CA GLU A 178 18.08 -9.92 -1.74
C GLU A 178 18.99 -10.30 -2.91
N VAL A 179 20.01 -9.46 -3.22
CA VAL A 179 20.99 -9.72 -4.27
C VAL A 179 21.76 -11.02 -3.99
N LEU A 180 22.17 -11.24 -2.75
CA LEU A 180 22.87 -12.48 -2.35
C LEU A 180 21.97 -13.71 -2.52
N LEU A 181 20.69 -13.60 -2.14
CA LEU A 181 19.71 -14.66 -2.30
C LEU A 181 19.53 -15.04 -3.78
N VAL A 182 19.39 -14.04 -4.66
CA VAL A 182 19.29 -14.25 -6.11
C VAL A 182 20.55 -14.92 -6.67
N LYS A 183 21.75 -14.47 -6.27
CA LYS A 183 23.03 -15.11 -6.68
C LYS A 183 23.11 -16.57 -6.24
N ASN A 184 22.64 -16.89 -5.05
CA ASN A 184 22.60 -18.26 -4.52
C ASN A 184 21.64 -19.15 -5.32
N PHE A 185 20.44 -18.65 -5.66
CA PHE A 185 19.51 -19.37 -6.52
C PHE A 185 20.07 -19.58 -7.92
N ALA A 186 20.67 -18.55 -8.54
CA ALA A 186 21.29 -18.66 -9.86
C ALA A 186 22.41 -19.73 -9.87
N SER A 187 23.24 -19.78 -8.82
CA SER A 187 24.29 -20.80 -8.66
C SER A 187 23.72 -22.21 -8.55
N LYS A 188 22.64 -22.40 -7.77
CA LYS A 188 21.94 -23.70 -7.70
C LYS A 188 21.37 -24.11 -9.05
N ILE A 189 20.71 -23.19 -9.76
CA ILE A 189 20.15 -23.45 -11.09
C ILE A 189 21.25 -23.88 -12.06
N ARG A 190 22.42 -23.22 -12.05
CA ARG A 190 23.58 -23.63 -12.86
C ARG A 190 24.02 -25.07 -12.53
N LYS A 191 24.15 -25.41 -11.25
CA LYS A 191 24.51 -26.78 -10.81
C LYS A 191 23.50 -27.83 -11.31
N TYR A 192 22.20 -27.60 -11.12
CA TYR A 192 21.16 -28.50 -11.60
C TYR A 192 21.18 -28.63 -13.14
N ARG A 193 21.42 -27.54 -13.86
CA ARG A 193 21.54 -27.54 -15.32
C ARG A 193 22.70 -28.44 -15.78
N THR A 194 23.87 -28.32 -15.15
CA THR A 194 25.04 -29.17 -15.48
C THR A 194 24.74 -30.65 -15.20
N LEU A 195 24.11 -30.97 -14.07
CA LEU A 195 23.71 -32.35 -13.75
C LEU A 195 22.74 -32.91 -14.79
N LEU A 196 21.73 -32.14 -15.21
CA LEU A 196 20.76 -32.56 -16.23
C LEU A 196 21.45 -32.81 -17.59
N ILE A 197 22.39 -31.96 -18.00
CA ILE A 197 23.19 -32.17 -19.22
C ILE A 197 23.97 -33.49 -19.12
N GLY A 198 24.65 -33.73 -18.00
CA GLY A 198 25.42 -34.97 -17.80
C GLY A 198 24.55 -36.23 -17.72
N LEU A 199 23.35 -36.16 -17.16
CA LEU A 199 22.39 -37.27 -17.18
C LEU A 199 21.91 -37.56 -18.61
N ARG A 200 21.64 -36.51 -19.41
CA ARG A 200 21.22 -36.64 -20.81
C ARG A 200 22.32 -37.26 -21.67
N ALA A 201 23.57 -36.82 -21.52
CA ALA A 201 24.72 -37.39 -22.23
C ALA A 201 24.93 -38.87 -21.90
N ARG A 202 24.81 -39.26 -20.61
CA ARG A 202 24.91 -40.67 -20.20
C ARG A 202 23.79 -41.55 -20.77
N LYS A 203 22.58 -41.01 -20.90
CA LYS A 203 21.46 -41.73 -21.54
C LYS A 203 21.74 -41.98 -23.02
N LEU A 204 22.17 -40.95 -23.76
CA LEU A 204 22.54 -41.06 -25.18
C LEU A 204 23.71 -42.03 -25.40
N GLY A 205 24.73 -42.03 -24.53
CA GLY A 205 25.85 -42.97 -24.62
C GLY A 205 25.46 -44.42 -24.33
N ARG A 206 24.52 -44.66 -23.40
CA ARG A 206 23.96 -46.00 -23.18
C ARG A 206 23.11 -46.48 -24.35
N GLU A 207 22.32 -45.60 -24.95
CA GLU A 207 21.53 -45.91 -26.14
C GLU A 207 22.44 -46.21 -27.35
N GLY A 208 23.50 -45.42 -27.57
CA GLY A 208 24.51 -45.67 -28.61
C GLY A 208 25.27 -46.98 -28.43
N ASN A 209 25.72 -47.30 -27.21
CA ASN A 209 26.37 -48.59 -26.94
C ASN A 209 25.41 -49.79 -27.09
N ASN A 210 24.11 -49.60 -26.87
CA ASN A 210 23.11 -50.66 -27.02
C ASN A 210 22.71 -50.86 -28.50
N VAL A 211 22.84 -49.82 -29.35
CA VAL A 211 22.73 -49.92 -30.81
C VAL A 211 23.98 -50.57 -31.40
N ASN A 212 25.19 -50.14 -31.01
CA ASN A 212 26.45 -50.74 -31.48
C ASN A 212 26.55 -52.23 -31.10
N ARG A 213 26.13 -52.61 -29.90
CA ARG A 213 26.09 -54.02 -29.47
C ARG A 213 25.00 -54.84 -30.19
N ARG A 214 23.97 -54.20 -30.77
CA ARG A 214 23.00 -54.87 -31.64
C ARG A 214 23.51 -55.02 -33.07
N GLU A 215 24.29 -54.07 -33.58
CA GLU A 215 24.93 -54.17 -34.90
C GLU A 215 26.09 -55.18 -34.90
N GLU A 216 26.93 -55.23 -33.86
CA GLU A 216 27.97 -56.27 -33.70
C GLU A 216 27.39 -57.70 -33.61
N VAL A 217 26.20 -57.87 -33.05
CA VAL A 217 25.54 -59.19 -32.97
C VAL A 217 24.92 -59.61 -34.32
N VAL A 218 24.64 -58.67 -35.23
CA VAL A 218 24.11 -58.95 -36.57
C VAL A 218 25.24 -59.26 -37.58
N GLU A 219 26.45 -58.74 -37.38
CA GLU A 219 27.62 -59.06 -38.23
C GLU A 219 28.28 -60.42 -37.93
N VAL A 220 28.05 -61.03 -36.76
CA VAL A 220 28.60 -62.36 -36.39
C VAL A 220 27.74 -63.53 -36.90
N CYS A 221 26.62 -63.25 -37.60
CA CYS A 221 25.69 -64.27 -38.13
C CYS A 221 25.60 -64.33 -39.66
N LYS A 222 26.68 -63.98 -40.40
CA LYS A 222 26.78 -64.22 -41.85
C LYS A 222 27.96 -65.12 -42.19
#